data_AF-Q0SCG2-F1
#
_entry.id   AF-Q0SCG2-F1
#
_cell.length_a   1.000
_cell.length_b   1.000
_cell.length_c   1.000
_cell.angle_alpha   90.00
_cell.angle_beta   90.00
_cell.angle_gamma   90.00
#
_symmetry.space_group_name_H-M   'P 1'
#
loop_
_entity.id
_entity.type
_entity.pdbx_description
1 polymer ?
#
loop_
_entity_poly.entity_id
_entity_poly.type
_entity_poly.pdbx_seq_one_letter_code
_entity_poly.pdbx_strand_id
1 'polypeptide(L)'
;MSTRLLSSAVPDRVAAIWDAEGLGILEGAVTGFASAAYLLDGSAWANARREEIADRVVDVMAVRAWKALPEQSHGRARRVARRCIAYSLAADTARADGSGTARADCWALTTHALELLTIREHFDAAAHRSRELLGPAPQGRLLAAWQMVHDALGALDRTRHEWVGADPATVAAAGWVLVDRMSRLLIAAALVAQSEAAESAQDAELLVNAARRYAWNHLRRPAPEAATPTHVQRSADLVHAFLTPGSVP
;
A
#
# COMPACT_ATOMS: atom_id res chain seq x y z
N MET A 1 -8.79 -26.56 -25.71
CA MET A 1 -9.06 -25.24 -25.10
C MET A 1 -7.72 -24.59 -24.83
N SER A 2 -7.40 -23.52 -25.55
CA SER A 2 -6.10 -22.87 -25.49
C SER A 2 -6.07 -21.90 -24.32
N THR A 3 -5.32 -22.23 -23.27
CA THR A 3 -4.89 -21.31 -22.23
C THR A 3 -4.06 -20.22 -22.90
N ARG A 4 -4.69 -19.08 -23.23
CA ARG A 4 -3.98 -17.86 -23.55
C ARG A 4 -3.14 -17.50 -22.33
N LEU A 5 -1.87 -17.91 -22.38
CA LEU A 5 -0.77 -17.26 -21.70
C LEU A 5 -0.94 -15.76 -21.95
N LEU A 6 -1.44 -15.04 -20.94
CA LEU A 6 -1.17 -13.61 -20.84
C LEU A 6 0.34 -13.48 -21.01
N SER A 7 0.78 -12.73 -22.01
CA SER A 7 2.20 -12.46 -22.25
C SER A 7 2.84 -12.01 -20.94
N SER A 8 3.55 -12.93 -20.28
CA SER A 8 4.08 -12.77 -18.92
C SER A 8 5.13 -11.65 -18.81
N ALA A 9 5.56 -11.10 -19.94
CA ALA A 9 6.57 -10.05 -19.99
C ALA A 9 6.03 -8.67 -19.61
N VAL A 10 4.75 -8.37 -19.80
CA VAL A 10 4.23 -7.00 -19.57
C VAL A 10 4.14 -6.65 -18.09
N PRO A 11 3.49 -7.45 -17.23
CA PRO A 11 3.34 -7.06 -15.83
C PRO A 11 4.64 -7.23 -15.02
N ASP A 12 5.58 -8.07 -15.47
CA ASP A 12 6.95 -8.09 -14.94
C ASP A 12 7.78 -6.87 -15.32
N ARG A 13 7.63 -6.34 -16.54
CA ARG A 13 8.25 -5.05 -16.93
C ARG A 13 7.68 -3.89 -16.12
N VAL A 14 6.36 -3.84 -15.94
CA VAL A 14 5.71 -2.80 -15.11
C VAL A 14 6.26 -2.83 -13.69
N ALA A 15 6.32 -4.00 -13.07
CA ALA A 15 6.88 -4.12 -11.73
C ALA A 15 8.36 -3.75 -11.65
N ALA A 16 9.16 -4.04 -12.68
CA ALA A 16 10.56 -3.64 -12.73
C ALA A 16 10.73 -2.12 -12.79
N ILE A 17 9.89 -1.42 -13.57
CA ILE A 17 9.88 0.05 -13.66
C ILE A 17 9.56 0.65 -12.27
N TRP A 18 8.46 0.21 -11.66
CA TRP A 18 8.05 0.74 -10.35
C TRP A 18 9.03 0.41 -9.22
N ASP A 19 9.73 -0.73 -9.31
CA ASP A 19 10.76 -1.08 -8.34
C ASP A 19 12.02 -0.21 -8.48
N ALA A 20 12.44 0.09 -9.71
CA ALA A 20 13.64 0.88 -10.01
C ALA A 20 13.41 2.40 -9.86
N GLU A 21 12.33 2.92 -10.45
CA GLU A 21 12.10 4.36 -10.65
C GLU A 21 10.91 4.89 -9.84
N GLY A 22 10.09 4.01 -9.24
CA GLY A 22 8.80 4.40 -8.67
C GLY A 22 8.88 5.45 -7.55
N LEU A 23 9.97 5.49 -6.76
CA LEU A 23 10.18 6.56 -5.78
C LEU A 23 10.34 7.92 -6.46
N GLY A 24 11.17 8.00 -7.50
CA GLY A 24 11.37 9.26 -8.25
C GLY A 24 10.09 9.70 -8.97
N ILE A 25 9.32 8.75 -9.49
CA ILE A 25 7.99 9.02 -10.10
C ILE A 25 7.04 9.62 -9.06
N LEU A 26 6.96 9.01 -7.86
CA LEU A 26 6.13 9.52 -6.77
C LEU A 26 6.59 10.91 -6.31
N GLU A 27 7.89 11.12 -6.12
CA GLU A 27 8.46 12.42 -5.75
C GLU A 27 8.13 13.51 -6.77
N GLY A 28 8.23 13.19 -8.06
CA GLY A 28 7.83 14.09 -9.14
C GLY A 28 6.35 14.44 -9.11
N ALA A 29 5.48 13.44 -8.93
CA ALA A 29 4.04 13.63 -8.84
C ALA A 29 3.64 14.50 -7.62
N VAL A 30 4.22 14.23 -6.45
CA VAL A 30 3.95 15.01 -5.23
C VAL A 30 4.50 16.44 -5.34
N THR A 31 5.67 16.61 -5.96
CA THR A 31 6.23 17.95 -6.23
C THR A 31 5.34 18.75 -7.18
N GLY A 32 4.86 18.12 -8.27
CA GLY A 32 3.90 18.73 -9.19
C GLY A 32 2.57 19.07 -8.53
N PHE A 33 2.07 18.19 -7.66
CA PHE A 33 0.84 18.40 -6.91
C PHE A 33 0.94 19.56 -5.92
N ALA A 34 2.07 19.68 -5.23
CA ALA A 34 2.35 20.75 -4.29
C ALA A 34 2.58 22.09 -5.01
N SER A 35 3.30 22.08 -6.13
CA SER A 35 3.57 23.29 -6.92
C SER A 35 2.31 23.83 -7.62
N ALA A 36 1.37 22.96 -8.00
CA ALA A 36 0.07 23.37 -8.53
C ALA A 36 -0.82 24.10 -7.50
N ALA A 37 -0.44 24.12 -6.21
CA ALA A 37 -1.19 24.75 -5.13
C ALA A 37 -0.86 26.25 -4.94
N TYR A 38 -0.53 26.98 -6.01
CA TYR A 38 -0.20 28.41 -5.92
C TYR A 38 -1.35 29.24 -5.31
N LEU A 39 -0.99 30.09 -4.34
CA LEU A 39 -1.84 31.07 -3.63
C LEU A 39 -3.00 30.47 -2.83
N LEU A 40 -2.68 29.55 -1.91
CA LEU A 40 -3.62 29.13 -0.88
C LEU A 40 -3.81 30.24 0.16
N ASP A 41 -4.91 30.97 0.06
CA ASP A 41 -5.39 31.93 1.04
C ASP A 41 -5.65 31.27 2.43
N GLY A 42 -6.21 32.02 3.38
CA GLY A 42 -6.57 31.50 4.71
C GLY A 42 -7.83 30.62 4.71
N SER A 43 -8.41 30.30 3.55
CA SER A 43 -9.69 29.61 3.47
C SER A 43 -9.63 28.17 3.99
N ALA A 44 -10.80 27.61 4.31
CA ALA A 44 -10.94 26.21 4.67
C ALA A 44 -10.46 25.26 3.55
N TRP A 45 -10.70 25.64 2.28
CA TRP A 45 -10.25 24.87 1.13
C TRP A 45 -8.72 24.86 1.02
N ALA A 46 -8.09 26.02 1.21
CA ALA A 46 -6.64 26.15 1.25
C ALA A 46 -6.01 25.32 2.40
N ASN A 47 -6.62 25.32 3.59
CA ASN A 47 -6.15 24.48 4.69
C ASN A 47 -6.30 22.98 4.38
N ALA A 48 -7.45 22.56 3.84
CA ALA A 48 -7.66 21.17 3.42
C ALA A 48 -6.64 20.75 2.35
N ARG A 49 -6.30 21.65 1.42
CA ARG A 49 -5.29 21.40 0.40
C ARG A 49 -3.88 21.27 0.98
N ARG A 50 -3.52 22.12 1.95
CA ARG A 50 -2.24 22.00 2.68
C ARG A 50 -2.13 20.67 3.42
N GLU A 51 -3.20 20.24 4.08
CA GLU A 51 -3.28 18.92 4.73
C GLU A 51 -3.11 17.78 3.72
N GLU A 52 -3.75 17.87 2.56
CA GLU A 52 -3.63 16.86 1.52
C GLU A 52 -2.19 16.79 0.97
N ILE A 53 -1.53 17.94 0.76
CA ILE A 53 -0.12 17.99 0.37
C ILE A 53 0.76 17.36 1.47
N ALA A 54 0.53 17.69 2.74
CA ALA A 54 1.25 17.09 3.85
C ALA A 54 1.10 15.56 3.87
N ASP A 55 -0.11 15.05 3.61
CA ASP A 55 -0.36 13.62 3.50
C ASP A 55 0.43 12.98 2.35
N ARG A 56 0.55 13.65 1.19
CA ARG A 56 1.39 13.17 0.08
C ARG A 56 2.88 13.18 0.39
N VAL A 57 3.35 14.21 1.10
CA VAL A 57 4.74 14.27 1.56
C VAL A 57 5.02 13.14 2.55
N VAL A 58 4.07 12.82 3.43
CA VAL A 58 4.17 11.67 4.34
C VAL A 58 4.25 10.36 3.55
N ASP A 59 3.49 10.18 2.47
CA ASP A 59 3.61 8.99 1.60
C ASP A 59 5.04 8.87 1.02
N VAL A 60 5.64 9.97 0.56
CA VAL A 60 7.05 10.00 0.08
C VAL A 60 8.03 9.64 1.21
N MET A 61 7.90 10.25 2.39
CA MET A 61 8.76 9.96 3.55
C MET A 61 8.67 8.49 3.95
N ALA A 62 7.48 7.91 3.90
CA ALA A 62 7.25 6.53 4.24
C ALA A 62 7.94 5.57 3.26
N VAL A 63 7.84 5.84 1.95
CA VAL A 63 8.55 5.02 0.95
C VAL A 63 10.07 5.21 1.05
N ARG A 64 10.56 6.43 1.33
CA ARG A 64 11.99 6.65 1.61
C ARG A 64 12.48 5.83 2.80
N ALA A 65 11.69 5.78 3.88
CA ALA A 65 12.04 4.94 5.04
C ALA A 65 12.13 3.46 4.66
N TRP A 66 11.22 2.96 3.82
CA TRP A 66 11.32 1.60 3.28
C TRP A 66 12.59 1.40 2.43
N LYS A 67 12.89 2.32 1.51
CA LYS A 67 14.05 2.23 0.60
C LYS A 67 15.40 2.42 1.32
N ALA A 68 15.42 3.05 2.48
CA ALA A 68 16.61 3.20 3.32
C ALA A 68 17.02 1.89 4.01
N LEU A 69 16.13 0.89 4.08
CA LEU A 69 16.46 -0.43 4.63
C LEU A 69 17.44 -1.16 3.69
N PRO A 70 18.49 -1.81 4.22
CA PRO A 70 19.39 -2.64 3.41
C PRO A 70 18.60 -3.77 2.74
N GLU A 71 18.85 -4.05 1.45
CA GLU A 71 18.08 -5.08 0.72
C GLU A 71 18.13 -6.46 1.39
N GLN A 72 19.28 -6.78 2.00
CA GLN A 72 19.51 -8.04 2.73
C GLN A 72 18.56 -8.18 3.92
N SER A 73 18.13 -7.06 4.51
CA SER A 73 17.23 -7.03 5.65
C SER A 73 15.84 -7.59 5.31
N HIS A 74 15.41 -7.56 4.05
CA HIS A 74 14.09 -8.06 3.66
C HIS A 74 13.98 -9.60 3.64
N GLY A 75 15.12 -10.32 3.67
CA GLY A 75 15.17 -11.78 3.77
C GLY A 75 14.18 -12.50 2.85
N ARG A 76 13.39 -13.42 3.43
CA ARG A 76 12.38 -14.23 2.72
C ARG A 76 11.21 -13.39 2.16
N ALA A 77 10.96 -12.22 2.73
CA ALA A 77 9.87 -11.34 2.30
C ALA A 77 10.22 -10.52 1.05
N ARG A 78 11.50 -10.46 0.65
CA ARG A 78 11.99 -9.55 -0.40
C ARG A 78 11.13 -9.55 -1.67
N ARG A 79 10.78 -10.73 -2.17
CA ARG A 79 10.02 -10.86 -3.44
C ARG A 79 8.61 -10.28 -3.31
N VAL A 80 7.86 -10.71 -2.30
CA VAL A 80 6.47 -10.27 -2.08
C VAL A 80 6.41 -8.80 -1.67
N ALA A 81 7.34 -8.36 -0.82
CA ALA A 81 7.44 -6.97 -0.39
C ALA A 81 7.67 -6.05 -1.59
N ARG A 82 8.64 -6.34 -2.48
CA ARG A 82 8.87 -5.53 -3.69
C ARG A 82 7.62 -5.36 -4.54
N ARG A 83 6.82 -6.43 -4.74
CA ARG A 83 5.58 -6.36 -5.53
C ARG A 83 4.50 -5.52 -4.82
N CYS A 84 4.34 -5.68 -3.52
CA CYS A 84 3.38 -4.89 -2.74
C CYS A 84 3.77 -3.39 -2.71
N ILE A 85 5.06 -3.08 -2.54
CA ILE A 85 5.57 -1.71 -2.51
C ILE A 85 5.43 -1.03 -3.87
N ALA A 86 5.70 -1.76 -4.97
CA ALA A 86 5.47 -1.26 -6.32
C ALA A 86 3.99 -0.86 -6.51
N TYR A 87 3.04 -1.67 -6.03
CA TYR A 87 1.62 -1.30 -6.03
C TYR A 87 1.36 0.00 -5.25
N SER A 88 1.88 0.14 -4.02
CA SER A 88 1.70 1.38 -3.24
C SER A 88 2.25 2.61 -3.94
N LEU A 89 3.44 2.49 -4.56
CA LEU A 89 4.03 3.57 -5.35
C LEU A 89 3.09 4.01 -6.48
N ALA A 90 2.60 3.06 -7.28
CA ALA A 90 1.65 3.36 -8.37
C ALA A 90 0.34 3.97 -7.85
N ALA A 91 -0.20 3.42 -6.76
CA ALA A 91 -1.43 3.92 -6.15
C ALA A 91 -1.25 5.34 -5.60
N ASP A 92 -0.11 5.63 -4.97
CA ASP A 92 0.19 6.93 -4.37
C ASP A 92 0.46 7.98 -5.44
N THR A 93 1.18 7.62 -6.51
CA THR A 93 1.33 8.46 -7.70
C THR A 93 -0.03 8.78 -8.31
N ALA A 94 -0.86 7.77 -8.58
CA ALA A 94 -2.19 7.98 -9.17
C ALA A 94 -3.10 8.85 -8.30
N ARG A 95 -2.96 8.80 -6.97
CA ARG A 95 -3.67 9.70 -6.05
C ARG A 95 -3.10 11.12 -6.04
N ALA A 96 -1.80 11.29 -6.28
CA ALA A 96 -1.14 12.59 -6.27
C ALA A 96 -1.40 13.38 -7.55
N ASP A 97 -1.20 12.80 -8.74
CA ASP A 97 -1.29 13.55 -10.01
C ASP A 97 -2.49 13.17 -10.89
N GLY A 98 -3.29 12.18 -10.46
CA GLY A 98 -4.42 11.66 -11.24
C GLY A 98 -4.00 10.83 -12.46
N SER A 99 -2.74 10.39 -12.55
CA SER A 99 -2.18 9.66 -13.69
C SER A 99 -2.99 8.42 -14.05
N GLY A 100 -3.55 8.43 -15.26
CA GLY A 100 -4.26 7.28 -15.83
C GLY A 100 -3.34 6.07 -16.03
N THR A 101 -2.06 6.32 -16.35
CA THR A 101 -1.05 5.26 -16.50
C THR A 101 -0.76 4.58 -15.17
N ALA A 102 -0.51 5.35 -14.11
CA ALA A 102 -0.26 4.79 -12.78
C ALA A 102 -1.49 4.00 -12.27
N ARG A 103 -2.70 4.48 -12.55
CA ARG A 103 -3.94 3.76 -12.26
C ARG A 103 -4.06 2.45 -13.05
N ALA A 104 -3.68 2.44 -14.32
CA ALA A 104 -3.68 1.23 -15.14
C ALA A 104 -2.66 0.20 -14.63
N ASP A 105 -1.47 0.67 -14.24
CA ASP A 105 -0.40 -0.18 -13.70
C ASP A 105 -0.78 -0.83 -12.37
N CYS A 106 -1.59 -0.17 -11.54
CA CYS A 106 -2.08 -0.73 -10.27
C CYS A 106 -2.77 -2.09 -10.46
N TRP A 107 -3.47 -2.30 -11.58
CA TRP A 107 -4.13 -3.58 -11.88
C TRP A 107 -3.11 -4.71 -12.10
N ALA A 108 -2.10 -4.44 -12.92
CA ALA A 108 -1.01 -5.38 -13.19
C ALA A 108 -0.24 -5.71 -11.91
N LEU A 109 0.08 -4.70 -11.11
CA LEU A 109 0.82 -4.84 -9.86
C LEU A 109 0.01 -5.58 -8.78
N THR A 110 -1.30 -5.34 -8.71
CA THR A 110 -2.21 -6.05 -7.79
C THR A 110 -2.17 -7.54 -8.07
N THR A 111 -2.37 -7.93 -9.34
CA THR A 111 -2.42 -9.35 -9.73
C THR A 111 -1.14 -10.08 -9.30
N HIS A 112 0.03 -9.52 -9.61
CA HIS A 112 1.32 -10.13 -9.28
C HIS A 112 1.59 -10.22 -7.78
N ALA A 113 1.22 -9.18 -7.02
CA ALA A 113 1.37 -9.22 -5.57
C ALA A 113 0.41 -10.24 -4.94
N LEU A 114 -0.82 -10.33 -5.44
CA LEU A 114 -1.84 -11.26 -4.95
C LEU A 114 -1.49 -12.72 -5.22
N GLU A 115 -0.94 -13.04 -6.40
CA GLU A 115 -0.41 -14.37 -6.71
C GLU A 115 0.64 -14.83 -5.69
N LEU A 116 1.46 -13.91 -5.17
CA LEU A 116 2.41 -14.23 -4.12
C LEU A 116 1.73 -14.31 -2.75
N LEU A 117 0.82 -13.38 -2.43
CA LEU A 117 0.19 -13.30 -1.11
C LEU A 117 -0.80 -14.43 -0.82
N THR A 118 -1.33 -15.10 -1.85
CA THR A 118 -2.13 -16.32 -1.67
C THR A 118 -1.27 -17.54 -1.31
N ILE A 119 0.05 -17.47 -1.48
CA ILE A 119 0.98 -18.52 -1.06
C ILE A 119 1.36 -18.31 0.41
N ARG A 120 1.16 -19.35 1.23
CA ARG A 120 1.36 -19.31 2.69
C ARG A 120 2.72 -18.75 3.09
N GLU A 121 3.78 -19.28 2.51
CA GLU A 121 5.16 -18.97 2.87
C GLU A 121 5.49 -17.50 2.58
N HIS A 122 4.92 -16.94 1.51
CA HIS A 122 5.14 -15.55 1.13
C HIS A 122 4.31 -14.60 1.98
N PHE A 123 3.05 -14.93 2.24
CA PHE A 123 2.22 -14.16 3.18
C PHE A 123 2.88 -14.09 4.56
N ASP A 124 3.27 -15.24 5.11
CA ASP A 124 3.88 -15.34 6.43
C ASP A 124 5.21 -14.60 6.47
N ALA A 125 6.02 -14.70 5.41
CA ALA A 125 7.27 -13.95 5.33
C ALA A 125 7.04 -12.43 5.36
N ALA A 126 6.04 -11.92 4.63
CA ALA A 126 5.72 -10.48 4.64
C ALA A 126 5.22 -10.03 6.02
N ALA A 127 4.27 -10.74 6.61
CA ALA A 127 3.74 -10.42 7.93
C ALA A 127 4.81 -10.52 9.02
N HIS A 128 5.66 -11.55 8.98
CA HIS A 128 6.78 -11.70 9.89
C HIS A 128 7.78 -10.56 9.73
N ARG A 129 8.11 -10.17 8.50
CA ARG A 129 9.03 -9.06 8.26
C ARG A 129 8.50 -7.74 8.79
N SER A 130 7.20 -7.47 8.65
CA SER A 130 6.57 -6.31 9.27
C SER A 130 6.71 -6.33 10.80
N ARG A 131 6.57 -7.50 11.46
CA ARG A 131 6.79 -7.63 12.91
C ARG A 131 8.26 -7.41 13.30
N GLU A 132 9.19 -7.99 12.55
CA GLU A 132 10.62 -7.80 12.79
C GLU A 132 11.03 -6.33 12.69
N LEU A 133 10.53 -5.63 11.67
CA LEU A 133 10.76 -4.18 11.50
C LEU A 133 10.11 -3.37 12.62
N LEU A 134 8.89 -3.72 13.00
CA LEU A 134 8.14 -3.02 14.03
C LEU A 134 8.85 -3.09 15.40
N GLY A 135 9.52 -4.21 15.70
CA GLY A 135 10.32 -4.35 16.91
C GLY A 135 9.51 -4.24 18.22
N PRO A 136 10.20 -4.07 19.37
CA PRO A 136 9.53 -3.86 20.65
C PRO A 136 8.78 -2.52 20.69
N ALA A 137 7.81 -2.41 21.59
CA ALA A 137 7.02 -1.19 21.74
C ALA A 137 7.92 0.00 22.18
N PRO A 138 7.95 1.10 21.41
CA PRO A 138 8.71 2.28 21.76
C PRO A 138 7.99 3.12 22.82
N GLN A 139 8.69 4.11 23.38
CA GLN A 139 8.09 5.07 24.32
C GLN A 139 7.60 6.34 23.61
N GLY A 140 6.83 7.16 24.34
CA GLY A 140 6.45 8.50 23.91
C GLY A 140 5.52 8.51 22.69
N ARG A 141 5.72 9.50 21.81
CA ARG A 141 4.78 9.79 20.72
C ARG A 141 4.73 8.71 19.64
N LEU A 142 5.80 7.93 19.45
CA LEU A 142 5.87 6.89 18.42
C LEU A 142 5.01 5.67 18.75
N LEU A 143 4.72 5.44 20.03
CA LEU A 143 3.90 4.31 20.50
C LEU A 143 2.55 4.22 19.78
N ALA A 144 1.90 5.35 19.51
CA ALA A 144 0.61 5.38 18.82
C ALA A 144 0.70 4.83 17.37
N ALA A 145 1.79 5.13 16.65
CA ALA A 145 2.01 4.56 15.32
C ALA A 145 2.31 3.06 15.43
N TRP A 146 3.18 2.69 16.37
CA TRP A 146 3.53 1.28 16.62
C TRP A 146 2.29 0.44 16.92
N GLN A 147 1.38 0.92 17.77
CA GLN A 147 0.13 0.24 18.13
C GLN A 147 -0.77 0.02 16.92
N MET A 148 -0.96 1.03 16.07
CA MET A 148 -1.77 0.88 14.85
C MET A 148 -1.19 -0.17 13.89
N VAL A 149 0.14 -0.25 13.77
CA VAL A 149 0.80 -1.28 12.96
C VAL A 149 0.63 -2.66 13.60
N HIS A 150 0.84 -2.75 14.92
CA HIS A 150 0.67 -3.98 15.68
C HIS A 150 -0.76 -4.54 15.57
N ASP A 151 -1.76 -3.70 15.79
CA ASP A 151 -3.17 -4.06 15.71
C ASP A 151 -3.57 -4.49 14.30
N ALA A 152 -3.07 -3.77 13.27
CA ALA A 152 -3.32 -4.12 11.88
C ALA A 152 -2.66 -5.46 11.49
N LEU A 153 -1.47 -5.79 12.02
CA LEU A 153 -0.84 -7.11 11.85
C LEU A 153 -1.66 -8.20 12.53
N GLY A 154 -2.10 -7.97 13.76
CA GLY A 154 -2.94 -8.93 14.49
C GLY A 154 -4.30 -9.15 13.82
N ALA A 155 -4.86 -8.11 13.19
CA ALA A 155 -6.09 -8.23 12.43
C ALA A 155 -5.88 -9.02 11.12
N LEU A 156 -4.75 -8.80 10.44
CA LEU A 156 -4.39 -9.54 9.23
C LEU A 156 -4.16 -11.04 9.49
N ASP A 157 -3.59 -11.41 10.66
CA ASP A 157 -3.46 -12.82 11.04
C ASP A 157 -4.82 -13.53 11.18
N ARG A 158 -5.84 -12.81 11.68
CA ARG A 158 -7.18 -13.37 11.85
C ARG A 158 -7.84 -13.68 10.50
N THR A 159 -7.64 -12.82 9.50
CA THR A 159 -8.20 -13.02 8.16
C THR A 159 -7.30 -13.82 7.21
N ARG A 160 -6.08 -14.18 7.63
CA ARG A 160 -5.10 -14.95 6.83
C ARG A 160 -5.69 -16.19 6.13
N HIS A 161 -6.57 -16.92 6.83
CA HIS A 161 -7.18 -18.16 6.33
C HIS A 161 -8.11 -17.93 5.11
N GLU A 162 -8.59 -16.71 4.90
CA GLU A 162 -9.41 -16.34 3.76
C GLU A 162 -8.58 -16.11 2.49
N TRP A 163 -7.31 -15.75 2.67
CA TRP A 163 -6.41 -15.37 1.58
C TRP A 163 -5.44 -16.48 1.18
N VAL A 164 -4.89 -17.19 2.16
CA VAL A 164 -3.88 -18.22 1.93
C VAL A 164 -4.52 -19.47 1.33
N GLY A 165 -4.04 -19.88 0.16
CA GLY A 165 -4.56 -21.00 -0.62
C GLY A 165 -5.78 -20.65 -1.47
N ALA A 166 -6.28 -19.41 -1.41
CA ALA A 166 -7.32 -18.94 -2.31
C ALA A 166 -6.78 -18.83 -3.74
N ASP A 167 -7.60 -19.18 -4.73
CA ASP A 167 -7.28 -18.94 -6.13
C ASP A 167 -7.24 -17.42 -6.40
N PRO A 168 -6.09 -16.85 -6.82
CA PRO A 168 -5.97 -15.42 -7.11
C PRO A 168 -7.04 -14.91 -8.09
N ALA A 169 -7.46 -15.73 -9.06
CA ALA A 169 -8.50 -15.34 -10.01
C ALA A 169 -9.86 -15.14 -9.33
N THR A 170 -10.14 -15.92 -8.26
CA THR A 170 -11.38 -15.83 -7.48
C THR A 170 -11.38 -14.61 -6.56
N VAL A 171 -10.23 -14.25 -5.97
CA VAL A 171 -10.12 -13.12 -5.03
C VAL A 171 -9.68 -11.80 -5.67
N ALA A 172 -9.40 -11.77 -6.98
CA ALA A 172 -8.88 -10.60 -7.69
C ALA A 172 -9.69 -9.30 -7.46
N ALA A 173 -11.01 -9.39 -7.40
CA ALA A 173 -11.89 -8.23 -7.22
C ALA A 173 -11.68 -7.48 -5.90
N ALA A 174 -11.30 -8.19 -4.82
CA ALA A 174 -10.96 -7.59 -3.51
C ALA A 174 -9.47 -7.68 -3.16
N GLY A 175 -8.67 -8.38 -3.97
CA GLY A 175 -7.25 -8.64 -3.70
C GLY A 175 -6.40 -7.37 -3.60
N TRP A 176 -6.81 -6.28 -4.26
CA TRP A 176 -6.15 -4.98 -4.13
C TRP A 176 -6.15 -4.47 -2.68
N VAL A 177 -7.17 -4.78 -1.88
CA VAL A 177 -7.26 -4.35 -0.47
C VAL A 177 -6.23 -5.12 0.37
N LEU A 178 -6.00 -6.40 0.08
CA LEU A 178 -4.94 -7.18 0.73
C LEU A 178 -3.56 -6.65 0.34
N VAL A 179 -3.33 -6.43 -0.96
CA VAL A 179 -2.05 -5.93 -1.48
C VAL A 179 -1.74 -4.56 -0.88
N ASP A 180 -2.70 -3.63 -0.90
CA ASP A 180 -2.59 -2.33 -0.24
C ASP A 180 -2.31 -2.52 1.25
N ARG A 181 -3.10 -3.34 1.97
CA ARG A 181 -2.89 -3.52 3.40
C ARG A 181 -1.48 -4.01 3.72
N MET A 182 -0.99 -5.02 3.00
CA MET A 182 0.34 -5.59 3.22
C MET A 182 1.45 -4.57 2.91
N SER A 183 1.32 -3.81 1.82
CA SER A 183 2.30 -2.78 1.49
C SER A 183 2.33 -1.66 2.52
N ARG A 184 1.16 -1.17 2.97
CA ARG A 184 1.05 -0.13 4.01
C ARG A 184 1.65 -0.62 5.34
N LEU A 185 1.45 -1.88 5.70
CA LEU A 185 2.05 -2.48 6.90
C LEU A 185 3.57 -2.52 6.84
N LEU A 186 4.14 -2.98 5.72
CA LEU A 186 5.58 -3.01 5.50
C LEU A 186 6.20 -1.61 5.55
N ILE A 187 5.58 -0.65 4.87
CA ILE A 187 6.03 0.75 4.85
C ILE A 187 5.94 1.38 6.24
N ALA A 188 4.81 1.23 6.94
CA ALA A 188 4.62 1.80 8.26
C ALA A 188 5.59 1.20 9.29
N ALA A 189 5.82 -0.11 9.24
CA ALA A 189 6.80 -0.77 10.10
C ALA A 189 8.23 -0.27 9.83
N ALA A 190 8.61 -0.08 8.56
CA ALA A 190 9.89 0.52 8.21
C ALA A 190 10.01 1.97 8.70
N LEU A 191 8.94 2.76 8.59
CA LEU A 191 8.92 4.14 9.07
C LEU A 191 9.05 4.23 10.60
N VAL A 192 8.43 3.31 11.35
CA VAL A 192 8.65 3.16 12.80
C VAL A 192 10.10 2.81 13.11
N ALA A 193 10.68 1.81 12.41
CA ALA A 193 12.07 1.40 12.59
C ALA A 193 13.05 2.56 12.34
N GLN A 194 12.85 3.32 11.26
CA GLN A 194 13.69 4.47 10.93
C GLN A 194 13.50 5.64 11.91
N SER A 195 12.32 5.79 12.51
CA SER A 195 12.09 6.80 13.55
C SER A 195 12.91 6.51 14.81
N GLU A 196 12.99 5.25 15.22
CA GLU A 196 13.81 4.80 16.36
C GLU A 196 15.31 4.89 16.07
N ALA A 197 15.71 4.63 14.83
CA ALA A 197 17.11 4.65 14.41
C ALA A 197 17.64 6.05 14.01
N ALA A 198 16.83 7.10 14.13
CA ALA A 198 17.19 8.44 13.71
C ALA A 198 18.35 9.02 14.54
N GLU A 199 19.40 9.49 13.88
CA GLU A 199 20.62 9.99 14.53
C GLU A 199 20.45 11.41 15.10
N SER A 200 19.50 12.19 14.57
CA SER A 200 19.22 13.55 15.01
C SER A 200 17.82 13.69 15.61
N ALA A 201 17.68 14.53 16.64
CA ALA A 201 16.39 14.78 17.28
C ALA A 201 15.35 15.40 16.33
N GLN A 202 15.81 16.23 15.38
CA GLN A 202 14.94 16.85 14.39
C GLN A 202 14.41 15.83 13.39
N ASP A 203 15.27 14.94 12.88
CA ASP A 203 14.85 13.86 11.96
C ASP A 203 13.95 12.87 12.68
N ALA A 204 14.26 12.54 13.94
CA ALA A 204 13.42 11.70 14.78
C ALA A 204 12.00 12.29 14.90
N GLU A 205 11.86 13.58 15.20
CA GLU A 205 10.54 14.21 15.32
C GLU A 205 9.76 14.18 14.00
N LEU A 206 10.42 14.48 12.87
CA LEU A 206 9.80 14.43 11.54
C LEU A 206 9.32 13.02 11.19
N LEU A 207 10.17 12.00 11.41
CA LEU A 207 9.83 10.62 11.14
C LEU A 207 8.74 10.09 12.08
N VAL A 208 8.74 10.46 13.36
CA VAL A 208 7.67 10.12 14.31
C VAL A 208 6.33 10.70 13.87
N ASN A 209 6.30 11.97 13.44
CA ASN A 209 5.09 12.59 12.93
C ASN A 209 4.59 11.90 11.65
N ALA A 210 5.50 11.60 10.73
CA ALA A 210 5.18 10.85 9.50
C ALA A 210 4.65 9.45 9.82
N ALA A 211 5.28 8.71 10.73
CA ALA A 211 4.87 7.37 11.15
C ALA A 211 3.42 7.37 11.67
N ARG A 212 3.12 8.32 12.55
CA ARG A 212 1.77 8.47 13.11
C ARG A 212 0.75 8.81 12.05
N ARG A 213 1.04 9.77 11.17
CA ARG A 213 0.10 10.21 10.13
C ARG A 213 -0.12 9.12 9.09
N TYR A 214 0.95 8.44 8.66
CA TYR A 214 0.87 7.33 7.71
C TYR A 214 0.05 6.17 8.28
N ALA A 215 0.35 5.73 9.50
CA ALA A 215 -0.40 4.66 10.17
C ALA A 215 -1.87 5.03 10.37
N TRP A 216 -2.16 6.27 10.78
CA TRP A 216 -3.53 6.75 10.93
C TRP A 216 -4.32 6.76 9.61
N ASN A 217 -3.71 7.26 8.53
CA ASN A 217 -4.38 7.38 7.25
C ASN A 217 -4.67 6.01 6.60
N HIS A 218 -3.75 5.07 6.76
CA HIS A 218 -3.76 3.83 6.00
C HIS A 218 -4.13 2.59 6.82
N LEU A 219 -3.83 2.56 8.12
CA LEU A 219 -3.93 1.34 8.93
C LEU A 219 -5.12 1.27 9.88
N ARG A 220 -5.79 2.39 10.19
CA ARG A 220 -6.93 2.42 11.13
C ARG A 220 -8.18 1.62 10.69
N ARG A 221 -8.26 1.26 9.40
CA ARG A 221 -9.41 0.53 8.83
C ARG A 221 -9.39 -0.94 9.28
N PRO A 222 -10.55 -1.63 9.34
CA PRO A 222 -10.60 -3.06 9.68
C PRO A 222 -9.75 -3.92 8.73
N ALA A 223 -9.44 -5.14 9.15
CA ALA A 223 -8.69 -6.08 8.33
C ALA A 223 -9.38 -6.31 6.98
N PRO A 224 -8.60 -6.52 5.91
CA PRO A 224 -9.16 -6.90 4.62
C PRO A 224 -9.77 -8.31 4.73
N GLU A 225 -11.01 -8.43 4.27
CA GLU A 225 -11.74 -9.67 4.11
C GLU A 225 -11.68 -10.09 2.64
N ALA A 226 -11.56 -11.39 2.37
CA ALA A 226 -11.62 -11.87 1.00
C ALA A 226 -13.01 -11.62 0.41
N ALA A 227 -13.08 -11.29 -0.89
CA ALA A 227 -14.37 -11.29 -1.57
C ALA A 227 -14.94 -12.71 -1.52
N THR A 228 -16.05 -12.88 -0.82
CA THR A 228 -16.83 -14.12 -0.89
C THR A 228 -17.42 -14.25 -2.31
N PRO A 229 -17.78 -15.46 -2.75
CA PRO A 229 -18.49 -15.64 -4.02
C PRO A 229 -19.72 -14.72 -4.15
N THR A 230 -20.38 -14.41 -3.03
CA THR A 230 -21.50 -13.46 -2.95
C THR A 230 -21.06 -12.01 -3.25
N HIS A 231 -19.88 -11.57 -2.81
CA HIS A 231 -19.35 -10.24 -3.14
C HIS A 231 -19.02 -10.10 -4.63
N VAL A 232 -18.47 -11.17 -5.23
CA VAL A 232 -18.18 -11.22 -6.67
C VAL A 232 -19.48 -11.19 -7.48
N GLN A 233 -20.47 -12.01 -7.11
CA GLN A 233 -21.78 -12.01 -7.76
C GLN A 233 -22.48 -10.67 -7.65
N ARG A 234 -22.55 -10.07 -6.45
CA ARG A 234 -23.16 -8.74 -6.25
C ARG A 234 -22.47 -7.65 -7.05
N SER A 235 -21.15 -7.71 -7.20
CA SER A 235 -20.40 -6.76 -8.02
C SER A 235 -20.74 -6.95 -9.51
N ALA A 236 -20.86 -8.20 -9.97
CA ALA A 236 -21.30 -8.51 -11.33
C ALA A 236 -22.74 -8.04 -11.59
N ASP A 237 -23.66 -8.27 -10.64
CA ASP A 237 -25.05 -7.82 -10.71
C ASP A 237 -25.14 -6.29 -10.77
N LEU A 238 -24.34 -5.57 -9.98
CA LEU A 238 -24.26 -4.10 -10.01
C LEU A 238 -23.73 -3.58 -11.35
N VAL A 239 -22.64 -4.17 -11.87
CA VAL A 239 -22.11 -3.81 -13.20
C VAL A 239 -23.16 -4.07 -14.28
N HIS A 240 -23.87 -5.20 -14.21
CA HIS A 240 -24.94 -5.51 -15.15
C HIS A 240 -26.10 -4.51 -15.05
N ALA A 241 -26.51 -4.13 -13.84
CA ALA A 241 -27.57 -3.13 -13.63
C ALA A 241 -27.18 -1.74 -14.16
N PHE A 242 -25.91 -1.35 -14.04
CA PHE A 242 -25.38 -0.09 -14.60
C PHE A 242 -25.31 -0.11 -16.13
N LEU A 243 -24.92 -1.23 -16.73
CA LEU A 243 -24.81 -1.39 -18.18
C LEU A 243 -26.17 -1.59 -18.86
N THR A 244 -27.19 -2.01 -18.10
CA THR A 244 -28.56 -2.21 -18.58
C THR A 244 -29.57 -1.61 -17.61
N PRO A 245 -29.75 -0.27 -17.65
CA PRO A 245 -30.70 0.42 -16.79
C PRO A 245 -32.12 -0.12 -17.01
N GLY A 246 -32.77 -0.61 -15.95
CA GLY A 246 -34.14 -1.17 -15.98
C GLY A 246 -34.23 -2.69 -15.84
N SER A 247 -33.11 -3.38 -15.64
CA SER A 247 -33.05 -4.83 -15.39
C SER A 247 -32.46 -5.14 -14.01
N VAL A 248 -33.13 -4.65 -12.97
CA VAL A 248 -33.01 -5.24 -11.63
C VAL A 248 -34.34 -5.96 -11.39
N PRO A 249 -34.35 -7.23 -10.94
CA PRO A 249 -35.60 -7.86 -10.52
C PRO A 249 -36.30 -7.08 -9.40
#